data_AF-A0A8K9WUT5-F1
#
_entry.id   AF-A0A8K9WUT5-F1
#
_cell.length_a   1.000
_cell.length_b   1.000
_cell.length_c   1.000
_cell.angle_alpha   90.00
_cell.angle_beta   90.00
_cell.angle_gamma   90.00
#
_symmetry.space_group_name_H-M   'P 1'
#
loop_
_entity.id
_entity.type
_entity.pdbx_description
1 polymer ?
#
loop_
_entity_poly.entity_id
_entity_poly.type
_entity_poly.pdbx_seq_one_letter_code
_entity_poly.pdbx_strand_id
1 'polypeptide(L)'
;MEMSALYLALLLFSEHVIDGITRSYEGTELATTPTVTSPLPERWRRRDKRGLLELAGVVKCSTGRSAVAYIMYGCYCGLGGQGWPRDKADWCCHKHDCCYGKAENLGCQTKTDKYQWTCENKMSNCESLKNRCDKILCRCDREATRCLRRAPFIPKYSVWPDFMCGYEQPTCTRH
;
A
#
# COMPACT_ATOMS: atom_id res chain seq x y z
N MET A 1 -2.70 -18.64 -24.78
CA MET A 1 -1.64 -18.91 -23.79
C MET A 1 -1.31 -17.61 -23.05
N GLU A 2 -2.19 -17.13 -22.16
CA GLU A 2 -2.05 -15.82 -21.47
C GLU A 2 -2.72 -15.87 -20.07
N MET A 3 -2.81 -17.07 -19.46
CA MET A 3 -3.33 -17.24 -18.09
C MET A 3 -2.22 -17.54 -17.07
N SER A 4 -0.99 -17.79 -17.54
CA SER A 4 0.13 -18.24 -16.71
C SER A 4 0.89 -17.11 -16.02
N ALA A 5 0.94 -15.90 -16.60
CA ALA A 5 1.68 -14.77 -16.02
C ALA A 5 0.99 -14.16 -14.79
N LEU A 6 -0.34 -14.04 -14.81
CA LEU A 6 -1.12 -13.61 -13.64
C LEU A 6 -1.09 -14.67 -12.52
N TYR A 7 -1.05 -15.95 -12.89
CA TYR A 7 -0.92 -17.04 -11.93
C TYR A 7 0.48 -17.09 -11.30
N LEU A 8 1.54 -16.87 -12.08
CA LEU A 8 2.92 -16.76 -11.56
C LEU A 8 3.13 -15.52 -10.69
N ALA A 9 2.54 -14.38 -11.05
CA ALA A 9 2.55 -13.19 -10.20
C ALA A 9 1.84 -13.45 -8.86
N LEU A 10 0.70 -14.15 -8.86
CA LEU A 10 0.01 -14.58 -7.64
C LEU A 10 0.79 -15.63 -6.84
N LEU A 11 1.49 -16.57 -7.50
CA LEU A 11 2.28 -17.62 -6.85
C LEU A 11 3.55 -17.10 -6.17
N LEU A 12 4.22 -16.07 -6.73
CA LEU A 12 5.36 -15.43 -6.08
C LEU A 12 4.97 -14.69 -4.77
N PHE A 13 3.70 -14.34 -4.59
CA PHE A 13 3.19 -13.83 -3.31
C PHE A 13 2.70 -14.93 -2.35
N SER A 14 2.54 -16.17 -2.80
CA SER A 14 1.94 -17.26 -2.00
C SER A 14 2.95 -18.08 -1.19
N GLU A 15 4.19 -18.27 -1.67
CA GLU A 15 5.17 -19.11 -0.94
C GLU A 15 5.67 -18.48 0.38
N HIS A 16 5.41 -17.19 0.63
CA HIS A 16 5.79 -16.54 1.89
C HIS A 16 4.61 -16.30 2.85
N VAL A 17 3.39 -16.77 2.51
CA VAL A 17 2.18 -16.51 3.32
C VAL A 17 1.54 -17.80 3.84
N ILE A 18 1.75 -18.97 3.22
CA ILE A 18 0.96 -20.18 3.51
C ILE A 18 1.49 -21.04 4.67
N ASP A 19 2.77 -20.96 5.08
CA ASP A 19 3.30 -21.76 6.20
C ASP A 19 2.78 -21.34 7.59
N GLY A 20 2.06 -20.23 7.69
CA GLY A 20 1.56 -19.71 8.97
C GLY A 20 0.16 -20.13 9.39
N ILE A 21 -0.61 -20.81 8.51
CA ILE A 21 -2.08 -20.95 8.71
C ILE A 21 -2.51 -22.37 9.12
N THR A 22 -1.72 -23.42 8.91
CA THR A 22 -2.19 -24.81 9.08
C THR A 22 -1.90 -25.48 10.42
N ARG A 23 -1.21 -24.83 11.39
CA ARG A 23 -0.78 -25.51 12.64
C ARG A 23 -1.64 -25.24 13.87
N SER A 24 -2.97 -25.16 13.77
CA SER A 24 -3.79 -24.85 14.97
C SER A 24 -5.11 -25.61 15.12
N TYR A 25 -5.44 -26.57 14.26
CA TYR A 25 -6.64 -27.39 14.44
C TYR A 25 -6.29 -28.81 14.84
N GLU A 26 -5.93 -29.01 16.10
CA GLU A 26 -6.03 -30.30 16.80
C GLU A 26 -5.92 -30.08 18.31
N GLY A 27 -6.93 -30.51 19.08
CA GLY A 27 -6.88 -30.55 20.54
C GLY A 27 -8.17 -30.10 21.25
N THR A 28 -9.18 -30.98 21.28
CA THR A 28 -10.31 -30.94 22.22
C THR A 28 -10.01 -31.79 23.47
N GLU A 29 -10.78 -31.51 24.54
CA GLU A 29 -10.87 -32.16 25.88
C GLU A 29 -9.92 -31.66 26.97
N LEU A 30 -10.27 -31.57 28.26
CA LEU A 30 -11.52 -31.38 29.02
C LEU A 30 -11.06 -31.14 30.48
N ALA A 31 -11.81 -30.32 31.24
CA ALA A 31 -12.09 -30.44 32.69
C ALA A 31 -11.58 -29.35 33.66
N THR A 32 -12.60 -28.78 34.33
CA THR A 32 -12.72 -28.29 35.72
C THR A 32 -12.34 -26.85 36.10
N THR A 33 -13.38 -26.11 36.52
CA THR A 33 -13.47 -24.77 37.15
C THR A 33 -13.06 -24.77 38.64
N PRO A 34 -12.68 -23.64 39.29
CA PRO A 34 -13.65 -22.61 39.75
C PRO A 34 -13.22 -21.11 39.67
N THR A 35 -14.20 -20.29 39.29
CA THR A 35 -14.53 -18.87 39.61
C THR A 35 -13.48 -17.85 40.09
N VAL A 36 -13.33 -16.74 39.33
CA VAL A 36 -13.40 -15.32 39.79
C VAL A 36 -13.88 -14.41 38.65
N THR A 37 -14.78 -13.46 38.95
CA THR A 37 -15.56 -12.63 38.02
C THR A 37 -14.87 -11.29 37.64
N SER A 38 -14.51 -11.14 36.35
CA SER A 38 -14.43 -9.91 35.49
C SER A 38 -13.64 -8.64 35.92
N PRO A 39 -13.31 -7.69 35.01
CA PRO A 39 -13.37 -7.69 33.53
C PRO A 39 -12.01 -7.50 32.83
N LEU A 40 -11.90 -8.02 31.59
CA LEU A 40 -10.74 -7.93 30.69
C LEU A 40 -10.46 -6.48 30.22
N PRO A 41 -9.24 -6.15 29.77
CA PRO A 41 -8.92 -6.43 28.37
C PRO A 41 -7.52 -7.03 28.16
N GLU A 42 -7.51 -8.17 27.47
CA GLU A 42 -6.32 -8.80 26.92
C GLU A 42 -5.66 -7.89 25.88
N ARG A 43 -4.59 -7.24 26.30
CA ARG A 43 -3.74 -6.36 25.49
C ARG A 43 -2.74 -7.17 24.67
N TRP A 44 -3.22 -8.03 23.78
CA TRP A 44 -2.38 -8.69 22.76
C TRP A 44 -2.93 -8.43 21.35
N ARG A 45 -2.76 -7.19 20.88
CA ARG A 45 -2.76 -6.93 19.44
C ARG A 45 -1.50 -7.57 18.85
N ARG A 46 -1.69 -8.67 18.10
CA ARG A 46 -0.72 -9.12 17.10
C ARG A 46 -0.26 -7.91 16.31
N ARG A 47 1.04 -7.62 16.43
CA ARG A 47 1.70 -6.45 15.85
C ARG A 47 1.94 -6.75 14.38
N ASP A 48 0.90 -6.59 13.56
CA ASP A 48 0.99 -6.79 12.12
C ASP A 48 2.02 -5.83 11.49
N LYS A 49 2.68 -6.20 10.38
CA LYS A 49 3.74 -5.48 9.62
C LYS A 49 3.23 -5.01 8.24
N ARG A 50 2.83 -3.75 8.06
CA ARG A 50 1.97 -3.33 6.93
C ARG A 50 2.08 -1.80 6.80
N GLY A 51 2.88 -1.26 5.88
CA GLY A 51 2.85 0.16 5.45
C GLY A 51 2.21 0.32 4.06
N LEU A 52 2.37 -0.71 3.22
CA LEU A 52 1.74 -0.83 1.91
C LEU A 52 0.20 -1.01 1.98
N LEU A 53 -0.33 -1.49 3.11
CA LEU A 53 -1.78 -1.69 3.24
C LEU A 53 -2.54 -0.39 3.48
N GLU A 54 -1.89 0.58 4.12
CA GLU A 54 -2.42 1.90 4.36
C GLU A 54 -2.63 2.60 3.01
N LEU A 55 -1.60 2.65 2.17
CA LEU A 55 -1.72 3.14 0.79
C LEU A 55 -2.86 2.44 0.04
N ALA A 56 -2.95 1.11 0.12
CA ALA A 56 -4.00 0.36 -0.56
C ALA A 56 -5.41 0.78 -0.10
N GLY A 57 -5.58 0.99 1.20
CA GLY A 57 -6.82 1.49 1.77
C GLY A 57 -7.14 2.93 1.36
N VAL A 58 -6.15 3.81 1.35
CA VAL A 58 -6.34 5.22 0.91
C VAL A 58 -6.69 5.28 -0.58
N VAL A 59 -6.07 4.44 -1.43
CA VAL A 59 -6.43 4.31 -2.85
C VAL A 59 -7.90 3.91 -2.99
N LYS A 60 -8.35 2.90 -2.24
CA LYS A 60 -9.75 2.44 -2.27
C LYS A 60 -10.71 3.53 -1.80
N CYS A 61 -10.37 4.24 -0.71
CA CYS A 61 -11.13 5.36 -0.18
C CYS A 61 -11.29 6.49 -1.21
N SER A 62 -10.19 6.91 -1.85
CA SER A 62 -10.20 8.09 -2.71
C SER A 62 -10.76 7.82 -4.11
N THR A 63 -10.33 6.72 -4.73
CA THR A 63 -10.63 6.42 -6.14
C THR A 63 -11.83 5.49 -6.31
N GLY A 64 -12.22 4.76 -5.26
CA GLY A 64 -13.19 3.66 -5.33
C GLY A 64 -12.66 2.37 -5.98
N ARG A 65 -11.45 2.39 -6.57
CA ARG A 65 -10.81 1.25 -7.22
C ARG A 65 -10.01 0.41 -6.24
N SER A 66 -9.81 -0.86 -6.56
CA SER A 66 -8.83 -1.68 -5.85
C SER A 66 -7.43 -1.13 -6.09
N ALA A 67 -6.58 -1.10 -5.06
CA ALA A 67 -5.18 -0.72 -5.20
C ALA A 67 -4.42 -1.61 -6.19
N VAL A 68 -4.86 -2.87 -6.34
CA VAL A 68 -4.33 -3.82 -7.33
C VAL A 68 -4.38 -3.28 -8.75
N ALA A 69 -5.36 -2.42 -9.08
CA ALA A 69 -5.45 -1.80 -10.39
C ALA A 69 -4.24 -0.90 -10.74
N TYR A 70 -3.48 -0.47 -9.73
CA TYR A 70 -2.33 0.43 -9.85
C TYR A 70 -0.99 -0.21 -9.46
N ILE A 71 -0.92 -1.49 -9.09
CA ILE A 71 0.34 -2.14 -8.65
C ILE A 71 1.35 -2.29 -9.79
N MET A 72 0.88 -2.30 -11.04
CA MET A 72 1.69 -2.29 -12.26
C MET A 72 0.99 -1.43 -13.29
N TYR A 73 0.99 -0.12 -13.11
CA TYR A 73 0.34 0.81 -14.03
C TYR A 73 1.34 1.84 -14.55
N GLY A 74 1.45 1.94 -15.87
CA GLY A 74 2.42 2.83 -16.50
C GLY A 74 3.86 2.48 -16.11
N CYS A 75 4.65 3.48 -15.79
CA CYS A 75 6.08 3.38 -15.51
C CYS A 75 6.46 3.65 -14.06
N TYR A 76 5.54 4.16 -13.25
CA TYR A 76 5.79 4.59 -11.86
C TYR A 76 4.80 4.02 -10.85
N CYS A 77 3.58 3.60 -11.26
CA CYS A 77 2.68 2.99 -10.29
C CYS A 77 3.07 1.53 -10.07
N GLY A 78 3.88 1.29 -9.03
CA GLY A 78 4.41 -0.03 -8.69
C GLY A 78 5.64 0.06 -7.77
N LEU A 79 6.48 -0.97 -7.81
CA LEU A 79 7.76 -0.95 -7.09
C LEU A 79 8.84 -0.27 -7.93
N GLY A 80 9.23 0.94 -7.54
CA GLY A 80 10.22 1.74 -8.27
C GLY A 80 9.60 2.52 -9.42
N GLY A 81 10.43 2.94 -10.37
CA GLY A 81 9.96 3.62 -11.58
C GLY A 81 11.11 4.23 -12.36
N GLN A 82 11.00 4.22 -13.69
CA GLN A 82 12.00 4.78 -14.59
C GLN A 82 11.35 5.34 -15.85
N GLY A 83 12.09 6.16 -16.60
CA GLY A 83 11.63 6.67 -17.87
C GLY A 83 10.53 7.72 -17.75
N TRP A 84 9.77 7.94 -18.84
CA TRP A 84 8.77 9.02 -18.86
C TRP A 84 7.37 8.50 -18.48
N PRO A 85 6.63 9.20 -17.59
CA PRO A 85 5.28 8.80 -17.20
C PRO A 85 4.32 8.76 -18.40
N ARG A 86 3.52 7.69 -18.48
CA ARG A 86 2.66 7.37 -19.62
C ARG A 86 1.42 8.25 -19.71
N ASP A 87 0.86 8.64 -18.58
CA ASP A 87 -0.35 9.44 -18.51
C ASP A 87 -0.48 10.22 -17.19
N LYS A 88 -1.63 10.87 -16.98
CA LYS A 88 -1.89 11.65 -15.78
C LYS A 88 -1.88 10.81 -14.50
N ALA A 89 -2.31 9.55 -14.54
CA ALA A 89 -2.30 8.68 -13.37
C ALA A 89 -0.87 8.27 -13.03
N ASP A 90 -0.07 7.95 -14.04
CA ASP A 90 1.35 7.62 -13.88
C ASP A 90 2.17 8.80 -13.33
N TRP A 91 1.84 10.03 -13.75
CA TRP A 91 2.39 11.25 -13.13
C TRP A 91 2.03 11.42 -11.65
N CYS A 92 0.90 10.89 -11.18
CA CYS A 92 0.58 10.89 -9.75
C CYS A 92 1.52 9.95 -8.98
N CYS A 93 1.88 8.81 -9.58
CA CYS A 93 2.78 7.83 -8.99
C CYS A 93 4.23 8.33 -9.00
N HIS A 94 4.70 8.97 -10.08
CA HIS A 94 6.00 9.66 -10.08
C HIS A 94 6.13 10.66 -8.92
N LYS A 95 5.09 11.48 -8.69
CA LYS A 95 5.06 12.43 -7.57
C LYS A 95 5.03 11.73 -6.20
N HIS A 96 4.37 10.59 -6.11
CA HIS A 96 4.34 9.75 -4.90
C HIS A 96 5.73 9.20 -4.59
N ASP A 97 6.42 8.66 -5.59
CA ASP A 97 7.82 8.20 -5.47
C ASP A 97 8.75 9.33 -5.05
N CYS A 98 8.60 10.53 -5.62
CA CYS A 98 9.33 11.70 -5.18
C CYS A 98 9.05 12.07 -3.71
N CYS A 99 7.81 11.90 -3.25
CA CYS A 99 7.43 12.14 -1.85
C CYS A 99 8.06 11.10 -0.93
N TYR A 100 8.03 9.83 -1.34
CA TYR A 100 8.64 8.72 -0.61
C TYR A 100 10.16 8.85 -0.55
N GLY A 101 10.83 9.21 -1.64
CA GLY A 101 12.27 9.48 -1.63
C GLY A 101 12.65 10.62 -0.69
N LYS A 102 11.83 11.69 -0.60
CA LYS A 102 12.01 12.73 0.43
C LYS A 102 11.81 12.16 1.84
N ALA A 103 10.80 11.31 2.07
CA ALA A 103 10.56 10.70 3.37
C ALA A 103 11.71 9.77 3.81
N GLU A 104 12.26 8.98 2.88
CA GLU A 104 13.43 8.11 3.11
C GLU A 104 14.67 8.93 3.48
N ASN A 105 14.94 10.03 2.76
CA ASN A 105 16.02 10.97 3.10
C ASN A 105 15.86 11.60 4.50
N LEU A 106 14.64 11.62 5.02
CA LEU A 106 14.32 12.11 6.37
C LEU A 106 14.32 11.00 7.44
N GLY A 107 14.67 9.77 7.06
CA GLY A 107 14.79 8.60 7.93
C GLY A 107 13.53 7.76 8.10
N CYS A 108 12.51 7.94 7.25
CA CYS A 108 11.26 7.18 7.33
C CYS A 108 11.33 5.89 6.50
N GLN A 109 10.67 4.82 6.97
CA GLN A 109 10.61 3.55 6.26
C GLN A 109 9.31 3.43 5.46
N THR A 110 9.28 4.03 4.27
CA THR A 110 8.10 4.17 3.39
C THR A 110 7.33 2.88 3.09
N LYS A 111 7.99 1.73 3.12
CA LYS A 111 7.41 0.41 2.80
C LYS A 111 6.89 -0.35 4.03
N THR A 112 7.40 -0.03 5.22
CA THR A 112 7.20 -0.83 6.44
C THR A 112 6.59 -0.07 7.61
N ASP A 113 6.82 1.25 7.68
CA ASP A 113 6.19 2.14 8.66
C ASP A 113 4.68 2.18 8.42
N LYS A 114 3.92 2.25 9.52
CA LYS A 114 2.47 2.34 9.48
C LYS A 114 2.00 3.69 9.91
N TYR A 115 0.79 4.03 9.51
CA TYR A 115 0.09 5.15 10.11
C TYR A 115 -1.39 4.83 10.28
N GLN A 116 -1.99 5.42 11.30
CA GLN A 116 -3.45 5.36 11.49
C GLN A 116 -4.11 6.42 10.60
N TRP A 117 -5.24 6.08 9.98
CA TRP A 117 -5.98 7.02 9.14
C TRP A 117 -7.46 6.67 9.12
N THR A 118 -8.28 7.67 8.79
CA THR A 118 -9.72 7.54 8.53
C THR A 118 -10.05 8.02 7.12
N CYS A 119 -11.10 7.46 6.53
CA CYS A 119 -11.62 7.92 5.23
C CYS A 119 -12.75 8.93 5.46
N GLU A 120 -12.49 10.20 5.15
CA GLU A 120 -13.48 11.27 5.27
C GLU A 120 -13.58 11.99 3.91
N ASN A 121 -14.79 12.05 3.34
CA ASN A 121 -15.02 12.71 2.04
C ASN A 121 -14.08 12.24 0.91
N LYS A 122 -13.79 10.93 0.86
CA LYS A 122 -12.86 10.30 -0.10
C LYS A 122 -11.40 10.80 0.02
N MET A 123 -11.00 11.19 1.22
CA MET A 123 -9.64 11.65 1.54
C MET A 123 -9.20 11.05 2.88
N SER A 124 -7.91 10.75 3.03
CA SER A 124 -7.36 10.34 4.32
C SER A 124 -7.16 11.52 5.26
N ASN A 125 -7.57 11.37 6.52
CA ASN A 125 -7.24 12.32 7.57
C ASN A 125 -5.86 12.01 8.17
N CYS A 126 -4.95 12.99 8.11
CA CYS A 126 -3.57 12.85 8.58
C CYS A 126 -3.21 13.81 9.73
N GLU A 127 -4.13 14.67 10.16
CA GLU A 127 -3.78 15.77 11.06
C GLU A 127 -3.62 15.35 12.52
N SER A 128 -4.34 14.32 12.95
CA SER A 128 -4.25 13.75 14.31
C SER A 128 -2.99 12.92 14.57
N LEU A 129 -2.16 12.68 13.55
CA LEU A 129 -0.93 11.89 13.65
C LEU A 129 0.18 12.66 14.38
N LYS A 130 0.78 12.03 15.39
CA LYS A 130 1.86 12.60 16.21
C LYS A 130 3.26 12.24 15.71
N ASN A 131 3.45 11.01 15.24
CA ASN A 131 4.74 10.58 14.71
C ASN A 131 5.01 11.30 13.37
N ARG A 132 6.24 11.82 13.24
CA ARG A 132 6.70 12.55 12.07
C ARG A 132 6.60 11.73 10.79
N CYS A 133 7.07 10.48 10.80
CA CYS A 133 7.05 9.62 9.62
C CYS A 133 5.62 9.23 9.26
N ASP A 134 4.80 8.84 10.23
CA ASP A 134 3.38 8.53 10.00
C ASP A 134 2.67 9.71 9.30
N LYS A 135 2.91 10.93 9.77
CA LYS A 135 2.30 12.15 9.21
C LYS A 135 2.81 12.44 7.79
N ILE A 136 4.10 12.24 7.52
CA ILE A 136 4.68 12.41 6.18
C ILE A 136 4.08 11.37 5.21
N LEU A 137 4.10 10.09 5.58
CA LEU A 137 3.61 9.00 4.74
C LEU A 137 2.11 9.14 4.44
N CYS A 138 1.30 9.43 5.46
CA CYS A 138 -0.13 9.69 5.27
C CYS A 138 -0.37 10.85 4.29
N ARG A 139 0.42 11.93 4.38
CA ARG A 139 0.32 13.07 3.45
C ARG A 139 0.75 12.70 2.04
N CYS A 140 1.83 11.94 1.86
CA CYS A 140 2.23 11.43 0.55
C CYS A 140 1.08 10.61 -0.09
N ASP A 141 0.51 9.67 0.65
CA ASP A 141 -0.57 8.80 0.16
C ASP A 141 -1.86 9.57 -0.11
N ARG A 142 -2.21 10.53 0.75
CA ARG A 142 -3.35 11.43 0.55
C ARG A 142 -3.23 12.20 -0.76
N GLU A 143 -2.05 12.74 -1.03
CA GLU A 143 -1.80 13.56 -2.21
C GLU A 143 -1.75 12.74 -3.50
N ALA A 144 -1.09 11.58 -3.46
CA ALA A 144 -1.07 10.62 -4.56
C ALA A 144 -2.49 10.19 -4.95
N THR A 145 -3.30 9.79 -3.97
CA THR A 145 -4.66 9.30 -4.21
C THR A 145 -5.63 10.42 -4.58
N ARG A 146 -5.46 11.63 -4.04
CA ARG A 146 -6.17 12.84 -4.49
C ARG A 146 -5.90 13.14 -5.97
N CYS A 147 -4.66 12.96 -6.41
CA CYS A 147 -4.26 13.08 -7.82
C CYS A 147 -4.89 11.97 -8.67
N LEU A 148 -4.74 10.70 -8.27
CA LEU A 148 -5.29 9.54 -8.97
C LEU A 148 -6.81 9.63 -9.14
N ARG A 149 -7.54 10.13 -8.13
CA ARG A 149 -8.99 10.35 -8.19
C ARG A 149 -9.42 11.28 -9.34
N ARG A 150 -8.55 12.22 -9.73
CA ARG A 150 -8.80 13.19 -10.82
C ARG A 150 -8.24 12.73 -12.17
N ALA A 151 -7.36 11.74 -12.16
CA ALA A 151 -6.77 11.19 -13.38
C ALA A 151 -7.71 10.15 -14.01
N PRO A 152 -7.87 10.14 -15.35
CA PRO A 152 -8.55 9.04 -16.02
C PRO A 152 -7.74 7.75 -15.83
N PHE A 153 -8.43 6.65 -15.55
CA PHE A 153 -7.82 5.32 -15.58
C PHE A 153 -7.87 4.79 -17.01
N ILE A 154 -6.72 4.62 -17.65
CA ILE A 154 -6.61 4.13 -19.03
C ILE A 154 -6.14 2.65 -18.99
N PRO A 155 -7.00 1.66 -19.27
CA PRO A 155 -6.68 0.24 -19.10
C PRO A 155 -5.46 -0.24 -19.91
N LYS A 156 -5.13 0.41 -21.03
CA LYS A 156 -3.98 0.05 -21.87
C LYS A 156 -2.63 0.15 -21.16
N TYR A 157 -2.55 0.93 -20.07
CA TYR A 157 -1.33 1.08 -19.26
C TYR A 157 -1.33 0.18 -18.02
N SER A 158 -2.38 -0.62 -17.80
CA SER A 158 -2.32 -1.70 -16.81
C SER A 158 -1.34 -2.78 -17.29
N VAL A 159 -0.56 -3.30 -16.37
CA VAL A 159 0.55 -4.24 -16.59
C VAL A 159 1.50 -3.79 -17.71
N TRP A 160 1.76 -2.48 -17.77
CA TRP A 160 2.66 -1.88 -18.76
C TRP A 160 4.11 -2.36 -18.52
N PRO A 161 4.78 -2.94 -19.52
CA PRO A 161 6.15 -3.42 -19.37
C PRO A 161 7.20 -2.32 -19.15
N ASP A 162 8.03 -2.49 -18.10
CA ASP A 162 9.09 -1.54 -17.71
C ASP A 162 10.09 -1.22 -18.83
N PHE A 163 10.37 -2.19 -19.72
CA PHE A 163 11.30 -1.95 -20.84
C PHE A 163 10.77 -0.93 -21.85
N MET A 164 9.46 -0.67 -21.88
CA MET A 164 8.85 0.36 -22.72
C MET A 164 8.85 1.75 -22.06
N CYS A 165 9.37 1.87 -20.84
CA CYS A 165 9.42 3.14 -20.12
C CYS A 165 10.54 4.07 -20.61
N GLY A 166 11.60 3.51 -21.20
CA GLY A 166 12.78 4.27 -21.59
C GLY A 166 13.61 4.71 -20.38
N TYR A 167 14.59 5.59 -20.61
CA TYR A 167 15.59 5.97 -19.60
C TYR A 167 15.55 7.45 -19.21
N GLU A 168 14.96 8.30 -20.06
CA GLU A 168 14.78 9.72 -19.73
C GLU A 168 13.70 9.87 -18.68
N GLN A 169 14.07 10.39 -17.51
CA GLN A 169 13.18 10.50 -16.35
C GLN A 169 12.99 11.96 -15.91
N PRO A 170 11.77 12.36 -15.52
CA PRO A 170 11.51 13.70 -15.02
C PRO A 170 12.09 13.87 -13.61
N THR A 171 12.52 15.10 -13.31
CA THR A 171 13.05 15.44 -11.99
C THR A 171 11.94 15.57 -10.95
N CYS A 172 12.27 15.25 -9.69
CA CYS A 172 11.41 15.57 -8.57
C CYS A 172 11.46 17.07 -8.29
N THR A 173 10.36 17.78 -8.56
CA THR A 173 10.26 19.21 -8.25
C THR A 173 10.30 19.45 -6.73
N ARG A 174 11.15 20.38 -6.29
CA ARG A 174 11.16 20.91 -4.92
C ARG A 174 9.97 21.85 -4.73
N HIS A 175 8.82 21.29 -4.34
CA HIS A 175 7.80 22.02 -3.62
C HIS A 175 7.93 21.72 -2.13
#